data_AF-W3A368-F1
#
_entry.id   AF-W3A368-F1
#
_cell.length_a   1.000
_cell.length_b   1.000
_cell.length_c   1.000
_cell.angle_alpha   90.00
_cell.angle_beta   90.00
_cell.angle_gamma   90.00
#
_symmetry.space_group_name_H-M   'P 1'
#
loop_
_entity.id
_entity.type
_entity.pdbx_description
1 polymer ?
#
loop_
_entity_poly.entity_id
_entity_poly.type
_entity_poly.pdbx_seq_one_letter_code
_entity_poly.pdbx_strand_id
1 'polypeptide(L)'
;MTTGLALKWTWRIPHFMHAATKTAFGIVADSNRSKNPAMTDLLWRVVKTVYQTQHVEVMGTLFSELCSLLTDDDVNARQLLNFRIHRFLGLARVVRRIVLLWDPLLTWYEEGIARARRDNGVPPAAFPLTQDKMDLIQILSLLEPIATVCKIGQYESGNQCNVLLGLF
;
A
#
# COMPACT_ATOMS: atom_id res chain seq x y z
N MET A 1 -20.97 -40.45 16.51
CA MET A 1 -20.12 -39.70 15.56
C MET A 1 -18.92 -39.16 16.33
N THR A 2 -17.81 -39.90 16.42
CA THR A 2 -16.73 -39.58 17.39
C THR A 2 -15.33 -39.47 16.80
N THR A 3 -15.18 -39.47 15.47
CA THR A 3 -13.87 -39.25 14.85
C THR A 3 -14.01 -38.27 13.69
N GLY A 4 -14.16 -36.99 14.02
CA GLY A 4 -13.88 -35.91 13.09
C GLY A 4 -12.39 -35.91 12.75
N LEU A 5 -12.06 -35.52 11.50
CA LEU A 5 -10.69 -35.44 10.96
C LEU A 5 -9.73 -34.90 12.03
N ALA A 6 -8.73 -35.69 12.43
CA ALA A 6 -7.75 -35.41 13.47
C ALA A 6 -6.78 -34.26 13.08
N LEU A 7 -7.34 -33.11 12.73
CA LEU A 7 -6.62 -31.92 12.29
C LEU A 7 -6.25 -31.10 13.52
N LYS A 8 -4.95 -31.08 13.85
CA LYS A 8 -4.40 -30.11 14.80
C LYS A 8 -4.39 -28.74 14.11
N TRP A 9 -5.49 -28.00 14.21
CA TRP A 9 -5.59 -26.64 13.69
C TRP A 9 -4.63 -25.74 14.47
N THR A 10 -3.54 -25.32 13.84
CA THR A 10 -2.70 -24.23 14.35
C THR A 10 -3.17 -22.94 13.70
N TRP A 11 -3.53 -21.96 14.53
CA TRP A 11 -3.81 -20.61 14.05
C TRP A 11 -2.51 -20.01 13.52
N ARG A 12 -2.45 -19.80 12.21
CA ARG A 12 -1.33 -19.09 11.60
C ARG A 12 -1.48 -17.61 11.94
N ILE A 13 -0.64 -17.12 12.85
CA ILE A 13 -0.65 -15.71 13.33
C ILE A 13 -0.75 -14.70 12.17
N PRO A 14 -0.05 -14.84 11.03
CA PRO A 14 -0.21 -13.92 9.91
C PRO A 14 -1.63 -13.84 9.32
N HIS A 15 -2.36 -14.96 9.30
CA HIS A 15 -3.75 -14.97 8.82
C HIS A 15 -4.69 -14.28 9.81
N PHE A 16 -4.50 -14.52 11.12
CA PHE A 16 -5.26 -13.85 12.16
C PHE A 16 -5.01 -12.35 12.14
N MET A 17 -3.74 -11.94 12.11
CA MET A 17 -3.35 -10.53 12.01
C MET A 17 -3.93 -9.88 10.76
N HIS A 18 -3.84 -10.52 9.59
CA HIS A 18 -4.46 -10.00 8.38
C HIS A 18 -5.97 -9.72 8.53
N ALA A 19 -6.73 -10.67 9.10
CA ALA A 19 -8.16 -10.51 9.32
C ALA A 19 -8.47 -9.44 10.38
N ALA A 20 -7.72 -9.42 11.49
CA ALA A 20 -7.85 -8.46 12.56
C ALA A 20 -7.57 -7.04 12.06
N THR A 21 -6.46 -6.84 11.33
CA THR A 21 -6.11 -5.51 10.81
C THR A 21 -7.10 -5.05 9.75
N LYS A 22 -7.55 -5.92 8.84
CA LYS A 22 -8.60 -5.55 7.88
C LYS A 22 -9.90 -5.13 8.57
N THR A 23 -10.27 -5.83 9.65
CA THR A 23 -11.45 -5.51 10.47
C THR A 23 -11.28 -4.19 11.22
N ALA A 24 -10.13 -3.99 11.88
CA ALA A 24 -9.83 -2.81 12.67
C ALA A 24 -9.79 -1.53 11.82
N PHE A 25 -9.20 -1.64 10.62
CA PHE A 25 -9.19 -0.53 9.66
C PHE A 25 -10.54 -0.35 8.96
N GLY A 26 -11.53 -1.21 9.20
CA GLY A 26 -12.90 -1.08 8.67
C GLY A 26 -13.01 -1.27 7.16
N ILE A 27 -12.01 -1.88 6.52
CA ILE A 27 -11.89 -1.92 5.05
C ILE A 27 -12.67 -3.10 4.49
N VAL A 28 -13.69 -2.77 3.71
CA VAL A 28 -14.43 -3.69 2.86
C VAL A 28 -14.32 -3.25 1.41
N ALA A 29 -14.47 -4.20 0.49
CA ALA A 29 -14.43 -3.90 -0.95
C ALA A 29 -15.62 -3.02 -1.39
N ASP A 30 -16.68 -3.00 -0.60
CA ASP A 30 -17.87 -2.18 -0.82
C ASP A 30 -17.83 -0.97 0.13
N SER A 31 -17.66 0.22 -0.46
CA SER A 31 -17.61 1.49 0.28
C SER A 31 -18.89 1.74 1.09
N ASN A 32 -20.05 1.28 0.62
CA ASN A 32 -21.33 1.47 1.31
C ASN A 32 -21.43 0.65 2.60
N ARG A 33 -20.59 -0.38 2.74
CA ARG A 33 -20.55 -1.26 3.92
C ARG A 33 -19.36 -0.95 4.82
N SER A 34 -18.56 0.05 4.46
CA SER A 34 -17.35 0.40 5.19
C SER A 34 -17.68 0.93 6.58
N LYS A 35 -16.98 0.38 7.58
CA LYS A 35 -17.02 0.90 8.95
C LYS A 35 -16.00 2.01 9.16
N ASN A 36 -15.17 2.29 8.15
CA ASN A 36 -14.23 3.39 8.10
C ASN A 36 -14.18 3.97 6.68
N PRO A 37 -15.16 4.82 6.31
CA PRO A 37 -15.25 5.41 4.97
C PRO A 37 -13.99 6.19 4.60
N ALA A 38 -13.43 6.98 5.53
CA ALA A 38 -12.22 7.77 5.29
C ALA A 38 -11.02 6.90 4.89
N MET A 39 -10.76 5.80 5.62
CA MET A 39 -9.70 4.85 5.27
C MET A 39 -9.97 4.16 3.93
N THR A 40 -11.24 3.86 3.64
CA THR A 40 -11.62 3.20 2.38
C THR A 40 -11.39 4.12 1.19
N ASP A 41 -11.75 5.40 1.32
CA ASP A 41 -11.53 6.42 0.29
C ASP A 41 -10.04 6.69 0.09
N LEU A 42 -9.25 6.76 1.17
CA LEU A 42 -7.80 6.88 1.07
C LEU A 42 -7.19 5.71 0.30
N LEU A 43 -7.62 4.48 0.57
CA LEU A 43 -7.15 3.30 -0.17
C LEU A 43 -7.56 3.32 -1.63
N TRP A 44 -8.75 3.83 -1.95
CA TRP A 44 -9.15 4.05 -3.33
C TRP A 44 -8.24 5.04 -4.04
N ARG A 45 -7.86 6.13 -3.37
CA ARG A 45 -6.90 7.10 -3.92
C ARG A 45 -5.51 6.48 -4.10
N VAL A 46 -5.05 5.64 -3.16
CA VAL A 46 -3.81 4.86 -3.29
C VAL A 46 -3.86 3.94 -4.52
N VAL A 47 -4.94 3.16 -4.68
CA VAL A 47 -5.13 2.28 -5.85
C VAL A 47 -5.13 3.09 -7.14
N LYS A 48 -5.84 4.22 -7.16
CA LYS A 48 -5.92 5.11 -8.32
C LYS A 48 -4.55 5.66 -8.69
N THR A 49 -3.76 6.14 -7.72
CA THR A 49 -2.41 6.63 -7.95
C THR A 49 -1.51 5.53 -8.54
N VAL A 50 -1.51 4.33 -7.95
CA VAL A 50 -0.72 3.20 -8.47
C VAL A 50 -1.12 2.88 -9.91
N TYR A 51 -2.42 2.79 -10.19
CA TYR A 51 -2.92 2.48 -11.53
C TYR A 51 -2.53 3.56 -12.55
N GLN A 52 -2.72 4.84 -12.22
CA GLN A 52 -2.39 5.95 -13.11
C GLN A 52 -0.89 6.00 -13.43
N THR A 53 -0.03 5.81 -12.44
CA THR A 53 1.42 5.91 -12.67
C THR A 53 2.00 4.66 -13.36
N GLN A 54 1.40 3.47 -13.19
CA GLN A 54 1.92 2.22 -13.76
C GLN A 54 1.30 1.80 -15.10
N HIS A 55 0.01 2.09 -15.31
CA HIS A 55 -0.76 1.53 -16.43
C HIS A 55 -1.28 2.59 -17.40
N VAL A 56 -1.33 3.86 -17.01
CA VAL A 56 -1.69 4.93 -17.93
C VAL A 56 -0.41 5.35 -18.64
N GLU A 57 -0.18 4.78 -19.82
CA GLU A 57 1.01 4.86 -20.68
C GLU A 57 1.27 6.26 -21.26
N VAL A 58 0.81 7.32 -20.60
CA VAL A 58 0.79 8.69 -21.13
C VAL A 58 2.19 9.31 -21.12
N MET A 59 3.08 8.93 -20.19
CA MET A 59 4.36 9.61 -19.95
C MET A 59 5.61 8.70 -20.04
N GLY A 60 5.49 7.50 -20.62
CA GLY A 60 6.64 6.62 -20.86
C GLY A 60 7.51 6.36 -19.62
N THR A 61 8.82 6.60 -19.75
CA THR A 61 9.83 6.36 -18.69
C THR A 61 9.97 7.49 -17.67
N LEU A 62 9.23 8.61 -17.83
CA LEU A 62 9.39 9.83 -17.03
C LEU A 62 9.36 9.55 -15.53
N PHE A 63 8.43 8.73 -15.06
CA PHE A 63 8.33 8.42 -13.63
C PHE A 63 9.58 7.71 -13.10
N SER A 64 10.12 6.75 -13.85
CA SER A 64 11.34 6.03 -13.44
C SER A 64 12.55 6.97 -13.41
N GLU A 65 12.63 7.91 -14.36
CA GLU A 65 13.71 8.90 -14.41
C GLU A 65 13.61 9.88 -13.23
N LEU A 66 12.40 10.37 -12.92
CA LEU A 66 12.15 11.20 -11.74
C LEU A 66 12.49 10.47 -10.44
N CYS A 67 12.17 9.18 -10.32
CA CYS A 67 12.59 8.37 -9.17
C CYS A 67 14.11 8.31 -9.04
N SER A 68 14.85 8.16 -10.14
CA SER A 68 16.33 8.14 -10.09
C SER A 68 16.94 9.51 -9.80
N LEU A 69 16.29 10.60 -10.19
CA LEU A 69 16.81 11.95 -10.00
C LEU A 69 16.51 12.51 -8.59
N LEU A 70 15.32 12.23 -8.06
CA LEU A 70 14.80 12.85 -6.84
C LEU A 70 14.87 11.93 -5.61
N THR A 71 15.40 10.71 -5.75
CA THR A 71 15.54 9.77 -4.64
C THR A 71 17.01 9.33 -4.52
N ASP A 72 17.73 9.90 -3.56
CA ASP A 72 19.13 9.55 -3.27
C ASP A 72 19.26 8.17 -2.57
N ASP A 73 18.20 7.71 -1.89
CA ASP A 73 18.31 6.69 -0.83
C ASP A 73 17.94 5.24 -1.21
N ASP A 74 17.52 4.92 -2.44
CA ASP A 74 17.22 3.53 -2.80
C ASP A 74 17.30 3.25 -4.31
N VAL A 75 18.40 2.60 -4.73
CA VAL A 75 18.69 2.22 -6.14
C VAL A 75 17.56 1.40 -6.79
N ASN A 76 16.72 0.75 -5.97
CA ASN A 76 15.67 -0.17 -6.42
C ASN A 76 14.26 0.43 -6.46
N ALA A 77 14.08 1.70 -6.11
CA ALA A 77 12.79 2.36 -5.99
C ALA A 77 12.29 3.04 -7.28
N ARG A 78 12.44 2.41 -8.46
CA ARG A 78 12.12 3.08 -9.75
C ARG A 78 10.64 3.06 -10.15
N GLN A 79 9.81 2.37 -9.39
CA GLN A 79 8.39 2.19 -9.69
C GLN A 79 7.56 1.98 -8.42
N LEU A 80 6.27 2.28 -8.53
CA LEU A 80 5.30 1.90 -7.50
C LEU A 80 5.14 0.38 -7.42
N LEU A 81 4.48 -0.09 -6.35
CA LEU A 81 4.18 -1.50 -6.18
C LEU A 81 2.71 -1.77 -6.54
N ASN A 82 2.46 -2.88 -7.24
CA ASN A 82 1.11 -3.35 -7.48
C ASN A 82 0.38 -3.57 -6.16
N PHE A 83 -0.80 -2.96 -6.02
CA PHE A 83 -1.62 -3.07 -4.82
C PHE A 83 -3.00 -3.65 -5.13
N ARG A 84 -3.47 -4.54 -4.26
CA ARG A 84 -4.85 -5.01 -4.25
C ARG A 84 -5.40 -4.87 -2.84
N ILE A 85 -6.58 -4.27 -2.71
CA ILE A 85 -7.23 -3.98 -1.41
C ILE A 85 -7.40 -5.26 -0.56
N HIS A 86 -7.61 -6.42 -1.17
CA HIS A 86 -7.70 -7.69 -0.45
C HIS A 86 -6.36 -8.21 0.10
N ARG A 87 -5.22 -7.63 -0.29
CA ARG A 87 -3.87 -7.99 0.20
C ARG A 87 -3.34 -6.91 1.15
N PHE A 88 -4.09 -6.64 2.21
CA PHE A 88 -3.79 -5.62 3.22
C PHE A 88 -2.36 -5.67 3.78
N LEU A 89 -1.74 -6.84 3.94
CA LEU A 89 -0.34 -6.94 4.39
C LEU A 89 0.66 -6.33 3.38
N GLY A 90 0.31 -6.29 2.10
CA GLY A 90 1.06 -5.57 1.08
C GLY A 90 0.88 -4.05 1.14
N LEU A 91 -0.12 -3.55 1.88
CA LEU A 91 -0.39 -2.11 1.99
C LEU A 91 0.78 -1.36 2.62
N ALA A 92 1.40 -1.90 3.68
CA ALA A 92 2.54 -1.28 4.34
C ALA A 92 3.67 -0.97 3.35
N ARG A 93 3.98 -1.93 2.47
CA ARG A 93 5.02 -1.78 1.44
C ARG A 93 4.63 -0.74 0.38
N VAL A 94 3.37 -0.73 -0.03
CA VAL A 94 2.85 0.20 -1.03
C VAL A 94 2.86 1.62 -0.48
N VAL A 95 2.31 1.83 0.71
CA VAL A 95 2.28 3.14 1.38
C VAL A 95 3.69 3.64 1.62
N ARG A 96 4.60 2.79 2.12
CA ARG A 96 6.03 3.15 2.25
C ARG A 96 6.63 3.60 0.93
N ARG A 97 6.39 2.87 -0.16
CA ARG A 97 6.92 3.23 -1.48
C ARG A 97 6.33 4.55 -2.01
N ILE A 98 5.05 4.81 -1.77
CA ILE A 98 4.40 6.08 -2.13
C ILE A 98 4.99 7.25 -1.33
N VAL A 99 5.19 7.09 -0.02
CA VAL A 99 5.79 8.11 0.83
C VAL A 99 7.24 8.38 0.41
N LEU A 100 8.01 7.32 0.09
CA LEU A 100 9.38 7.45 -0.41
C LEU A 100 9.43 8.20 -1.75
N LEU A 101 8.53 7.87 -2.68
CA LEU A 101 8.48 8.45 -4.02
C LEU A 101 7.52 9.64 -4.12
N TRP A 102 7.33 10.35 -3.00
CA TRP A 102 6.35 11.44 -2.93
C TRP A 102 6.65 12.55 -3.92
N ASP A 103 7.89 13.03 -3.94
CA ASP A 103 8.30 14.14 -4.80
C ASP A 103 8.32 13.74 -6.28
N PRO A 104 8.88 12.57 -6.68
CA PRO A 104 8.68 12.03 -8.03
C PRO A 104 7.21 11.94 -8.46
N LEU A 105 6.31 11.51 -7.57
CA LEU A 105 4.88 11.42 -7.86
C LEU A 105 4.30 12.82 -8.11
N LEU A 106 4.57 13.77 -7.22
CA LEU A 106 4.05 15.13 -7.34
C LEU A 106 4.49 15.76 -8.68
N THR A 107 5.78 15.71 -8.99
CA THR A 107 6.33 16.23 -10.24
C THR A 107 5.76 15.53 -11.47
N TRP A 108 5.54 14.22 -11.42
CA TRP A 108 4.95 13.47 -12.54
C TRP A 108 3.53 13.91 -12.87
N TYR A 109 2.68 14.16 -11.86
CA TYR A 109 1.32 14.67 -12.09
C TYR A 109 1.32 16.12 -12.58
N GLU A 110 2.20 16.96 -12.04
CA GLU A 110 2.34 18.35 -12.47
C GLU A 110 2.78 18.43 -13.94
N GLU A 111 3.77 17.64 -14.34
CA GLU A 111 4.22 17.57 -15.74
C GLU A 111 3.12 16.99 -16.65
N GLY A 112 2.32 16.06 -16.13
CA GLY A 112 1.12 15.56 -16.79
C GLY A 112 0.15 16.67 -17.20
N ILE A 113 -0.15 17.56 -16.25
CA ILE A 113 -1.01 18.71 -16.46
C ILE A 113 -0.35 19.74 -17.38
N ALA A 114 0.94 20.03 -17.18
CA ALA A 114 1.68 20.99 -17.96
C ALA A 114 1.75 20.58 -19.44
N ARG A 115 2.03 19.30 -19.72
CA ARG A 115 2.05 18.77 -21.08
C ARG A 115 0.68 18.89 -21.76
N ALA A 116 -0.40 18.48 -21.07
CA ALA A 116 -1.74 18.60 -21.65
C ALA A 116 -2.10 20.06 -22.01
N ARG A 117 -1.66 21.03 -21.20
CA ARG A 117 -1.82 22.47 -21.51
C ARG A 117 -1.01 22.89 -22.74
N ARG A 118 0.23 22.43 -22.87
CA ARG A 118 1.07 22.71 -24.06
C ARG A 118 0.47 22.13 -25.34
N ASP A 119 -0.15 20.95 -25.23
CA ASP A 119 -0.76 20.24 -26.35
C ASP A 119 -2.21 20.71 -26.64
N ASN A 120 -2.69 21.77 -25.97
CA ASN A 120 -4.09 22.25 -26.02
C ASN A 120 -5.15 21.16 -25.73
N GLY A 121 -4.76 20.13 -24.97
CA GLY A 121 -5.63 19.03 -24.57
C GLY A 121 -6.33 19.27 -23.23
N VAL A 122 -7.27 18.37 -22.89
CA VAL A 122 -7.92 18.36 -21.57
C VAL A 122 -6.92 17.88 -20.52
N PRO A 123 -6.64 18.65 -19.45
CA PRO A 123 -5.71 18.22 -18.42
C PRO A 123 -6.18 16.94 -17.71
N PRO A 124 -5.26 16.00 -17.42
CA PRO A 124 -5.57 14.84 -16.59
C PRO A 124 -5.93 15.27 -15.16
N ALA A 125 -6.57 14.37 -14.42
CA ALA A 125 -6.87 14.59 -13.01
C ALA A 125 -5.58 14.89 -12.22
N ALA A 126 -5.66 15.84 -11.30
CA ALA A 126 -4.58 16.17 -10.38
C ALA A 126 -4.20 14.97 -9.49
N PHE A 127 -3.02 15.05 -8.88
CA PHE A 127 -2.51 14.01 -7.98
C PHE A 127 -3.55 13.67 -6.90
N PRO A 128 -4.09 12.43 -6.90
CA PRO A 128 -5.19 12.10 -5.99
C PRO A 128 -4.83 12.22 -4.51
N LEU A 129 -3.56 11.98 -4.15
CA LEU A 129 -3.10 11.91 -2.77
C LEU A 129 -2.53 13.24 -2.24
N THR A 130 -2.61 14.36 -2.96
CA THR A 130 -1.89 15.61 -2.60
C THR A 130 -2.03 16.04 -1.14
N GLN A 131 -3.19 15.81 -0.51
CA GLN A 131 -3.46 16.20 0.87
C GLN A 131 -3.25 15.08 1.90
N ASP A 132 -2.91 13.87 1.44
CA ASP A 132 -2.92 12.65 2.26
C ASP A 132 -1.54 12.24 2.78
N LYS A 133 -0.47 13.04 2.56
CA LYS A 133 0.91 12.64 2.93
C LYS A 133 1.01 12.27 4.41
N MET A 134 0.43 13.09 5.28
CA MET A 134 0.48 12.87 6.73
C MET A 134 -0.36 11.68 7.15
N ASP A 135 -1.54 11.47 6.56
CA ASP A 135 -2.38 10.31 6.82
C ASP A 135 -1.67 9.02 6.43
N LEU A 136 -0.98 9.02 5.28
CA LEU A 136 -0.17 7.89 4.83
C LEU A 136 1.00 7.59 5.77
N ILE A 137 1.69 8.61 6.29
CA ILE A 137 2.75 8.45 7.29
C ILE A 137 2.18 7.84 8.59
N GLN A 138 1.08 8.38 9.11
CA GLN A 138 0.45 7.87 10.34
C GLN A 138 0.00 6.41 10.18
N ILE A 139 -0.66 6.10 9.06
CA ILE A 139 -1.06 4.73 8.74
C ILE A 139 0.17 3.83 8.64
N LEU A 140 1.23 4.30 8.00
CA LEU A 140 2.46 3.52 7.88
C LEU A 140 3.03 3.18 9.27
N SER A 141 3.07 4.14 10.21
CA SER A 141 3.50 3.90 11.59
C SER A 141 2.67 2.83 12.31
N LEU A 142 1.38 2.68 11.98
CA LEU A 142 0.52 1.60 12.50
C LEU A 142 0.76 0.26 11.80
N LEU A 143 1.03 0.29 10.49
CA LEU A 143 1.16 -0.90 9.65
C LEU A 143 2.52 -1.59 9.76
N GLU A 144 3.59 -0.83 9.95
CA GLU A 144 4.96 -1.35 10.04
C GLU A 144 5.20 -2.38 11.15
N PRO A 145 4.78 -2.16 12.41
CA PRO A 145 4.93 -3.17 13.45
C PRO A 145 4.13 -4.44 13.11
N ILE A 146 2.91 -4.28 12.60
CA ILE A 146 2.05 -5.40 12.20
C ILE A 146 2.69 -6.21 11.06
N ALA A 147 3.23 -5.53 10.05
CA ALA A 147 3.90 -6.17 8.92
C ALA A 147 5.17 -6.92 9.36
N THR A 148 5.89 -6.38 10.34
CA THR A 148 7.09 -7.01 10.93
C THR A 148 6.72 -8.31 11.63
N VAL A 149 5.71 -8.28 12.50
CA VAL A 149 5.21 -9.47 13.20
C VAL A 149 4.72 -10.53 12.21
N CYS A 150 3.99 -10.12 11.17
CA CYS A 150 3.51 -11.05 10.15
C CYS A 150 4.65 -11.67 9.35
N LYS A 151 5.71 -10.90 9.04
CA LYS A 151 6.90 -11.43 8.35
C LYS A 151 7.60 -12.48 9.21
N ILE A 152 7.79 -12.22 10.50
CA ILE A 152 8.37 -13.20 11.45
C ILE A 152 7.52 -14.47 11.50
N GLY A 153 6.19 -14.33 11.58
CA GLY A 153 5.27 -15.47 11.60
C GLY A 153 5.10 -16.21 10.25
N GLN A 154 5.58 -15.63 9.15
CA GLN A 154 5.60 -16.25 7.81
C GLN A 154 6.92 -16.98 7.51
N TYR A 155 8.03 -16.61 8.17
CA TYR A 155 9.24 -17.41 8.12
C TYR A 155 8.90 -18.79 8.70
N GLU A 156 9.03 -19.83 7.89
CA GLU A 156 8.82 -21.24 8.24
C GLU A 156 9.81 -21.77 9.31
N SER A 157 10.39 -20.90 10.14
CA SER A 157 11.05 -21.33 11.36
C SER A 157 9.95 -21.72 12.36
N GLY A 158 9.97 -22.96 12.85
CA GLY A 158 8.97 -23.54 13.76
C GLY A 158 8.79 -22.86 15.13
N ASN A 159 9.34 -21.67 15.33
CA ASN A 159 9.31 -20.97 16.61
C ASN A 159 8.32 -19.81 16.57
N GLN A 160 7.02 -20.15 16.65
CA GLN A 160 5.93 -19.18 16.90
C GLN A 160 6.19 -18.33 18.17
N CYS A 161 7.03 -18.79 19.10
CA CYS A 161 7.48 -18.03 20.26
C CYS A 161 8.16 -16.70 19.90
N ASN A 162 8.85 -16.61 18.76
CA ASN A 162 9.49 -15.34 18.33
C ASN A 162 8.45 -14.27 17.95
N VAL A 163 7.23 -14.69 17.59
CA VAL A 163 6.13 -13.75 17.36
C VAL A 163 5.67 -13.14 18.67
N LEU A 164 5.58 -13.92 19.74
CA LEU A 164 5.22 -13.42 21.07
C LEU A 164 6.27 -12.44 21.60
N LEU A 165 7.55 -12.69 21.35
CA LEU A 165 8.64 -11.77 21.72
C LEU A 165 8.65 -10.46 20.91
N GLY A 166 8.01 -10.42 19.73
CA GLY A 166 7.85 -9.20 18.94
C GLY A 166 6.61 -8.38 19.29
N LEU A 167 5.79 -8.83 20.24
CA LEU A 167 4.59 -8.12 20.74
C LEU A 167 4.86 -7.36 22.06
N PHE A 168 6.03 -7.56 22.67
CA PHE A 168 6.52 -6.89 23.88
C PHE A 168 7.76 -6.06 23.54
#